data_AF-A0A1S6KYC5-F1
#
_entry.id   AF-A0A1S6KYC5-F1
#
_cell.length_a   1.000
_cell.length_b   1.000
_cell.length_c   1.000
_cell.angle_alpha   90.00
_cell.angle_beta   90.00
_cell.angle_gamma   90.00
#
_symmetry.space_group_name_H-M   'P 1'
#
loop_
_entity.id
_entity.type
_entity.pdbx_description
1 polymer ?
#
loop_
_entity_poly.entity_id
_entity_poly.type
_entity_poly.pdbx_seq_one_letter_code
_entity_poly.pdbx_strand_id
1 'polypeptide(L)'
;LSKFSRVSTKIGSSMKSVGEVMAIGRKFEEAFQKALRMVDENVTGFDPYLRKVDDEELKEPTDKRMFVVAAALKEGYTVDKLYELTKIDRWFLQKMKHIIDYQTKLEKKDQHSLTYTDLLKAKQIGFSDKQ
;
A
#
# COMPACT_ATOMS: atom_id res chain seq x y z
N LEU A 1 -0.83 8.66 15.59
CA LEU A 1 -1.16 10.03 16.04
C LEU A 1 -2.49 10.15 16.79
N SER A 2 -3.33 9.11 16.84
CA SER A 2 -4.65 9.14 17.50
C SER A 2 -4.65 9.52 18.98
N LYS A 3 -3.53 9.26 19.70
CA LYS A 3 -3.36 9.67 21.11
C LYS A 3 -3.23 11.19 21.32
N PHE A 4 -2.97 11.96 20.26
CA PHE A 4 -2.75 13.41 20.33
C PHE A 4 -3.77 14.16 19.46
N SER A 5 -4.90 14.54 20.05
CA SER A 5 -6.04 15.13 19.33
C SER A 5 -5.78 16.51 18.71
N ARG A 6 -4.78 17.25 19.20
CA ARG A 6 -4.45 18.62 18.73
C ARG A 6 -3.27 18.65 17.75
N VAL A 7 -2.74 17.50 17.35
CA VAL A 7 -1.55 17.42 16.50
C VAL A 7 -1.95 17.11 15.06
N SER A 8 -1.45 17.89 14.11
CA SER A 8 -1.65 17.64 12.68
C SER A 8 -1.02 16.31 12.27
N THR A 9 -1.76 15.53 11.49
CA THR A 9 -1.31 14.26 10.90
C THR A 9 -0.43 14.42 9.67
N LYS A 10 -0.32 15.65 9.13
CA LYS A 10 0.60 15.97 8.03
C LYS A 10 2.04 15.75 8.47
N ILE A 11 2.83 15.09 7.64
CA ILE A 11 4.26 14.87 7.87
C ILE A 11 5.08 15.85 7.03
N GLY A 12 6.26 16.20 7.53
CA GLY A 12 7.16 17.16 6.89
C GLY A 12 8.60 16.89 7.32
N SER A 13 9.43 17.92 7.33
CA SER A 13 10.84 17.80 7.72
C SER A 13 11.05 17.42 9.19
N SER A 14 10.09 17.76 10.07
CA SER A 14 10.16 17.41 11.48
C SER A 14 9.54 16.04 11.75
N MET A 15 10.31 15.17 12.40
CA MET A 15 9.90 13.80 12.70
C MET A 15 8.74 13.76 13.71
N LYS A 16 7.71 12.98 13.39
CA LYS A 16 6.55 12.70 14.27
C LYS A 16 6.35 11.20 14.55
N SER A 17 7.19 10.34 14.00
CA SER A 17 7.14 8.89 14.23
C SER A 17 7.63 8.55 15.64
N VAL A 18 7.04 7.49 16.22
CA VAL A 18 7.40 6.98 17.55
C VAL A 18 8.21 5.68 17.45
N GLY A 19 8.24 5.05 16.28
CA GLY A 19 8.99 3.85 15.99
C GLY A 19 9.00 3.55 14.50
N GLU A 20 9.71 2.49 14.13
CA GLU A 20 9.86 2.02 12.76
C GLU A 20 9.84 0.49 12.72
N VAL A 21 9.59 -0.07 11.53
CA VAL A 21 9.59 -1.51 11.29
C VAL A 21 10.48 -1.82 10.10
N MET A 22 11.06 -3.02 10.10
CA MET A 22 11.90 -3.49 9.00
C MET A 22 11.42 -4.87 8.56
N ALA A 23 11.24 -5.03 7.25
CA ALA A 23 10.94 -6.32 6.64
C ALA A 23 11.96 -6.65 5.55
N ILE A 24 12.28 -7.95 5.43
CA ILE A 24 13.19 -8.48 4.43
C ILE A 24 12.38 -9.32 3.43
N GLY A 25 12.63 -9.12 2.14
CA GLY A 25 12.04 -9.89 1.04
C GLY A 25 13.00 -9.93 -0.15
N ARG A 26 12.83 -10.91 -1.03
CA ARG A 26 13.64 -11.04 -2.26
C ARG A 26 13.17 -10.07 -3.36
N LYS A 27 12.00 -9.47 -3.17
CA LYS A 27 11.39 -8.46 -4.04
C LYS A 27 10.88 -7.29 -3.21
N PHE A 28 10.78 -6.12 -3.84
CA PHE A 28 10.22 -4.94 -3.19
C PHE A 28 8.80 -5.19 -2.73
N GLU A 29 7.93 -5.75 -3.58
CA GLU A 29 6.52 -5.97 -3.26
C GLU A 29 6.37 -6.86 -2.00
N GLU A 30 7.20 -7.89 -1.90
CA GLU A 30 7.24 -8.82 -0.77
C GLU A 30 7.64 -8.10 0.54
N ALA A 31 8.78 -7.40 0.51
CA ALA A 31 9.27 -6.68 1.67
C ALA A 31 8.29 -5.58 2.10
N PHE A 32 7.71 -4.87 1.13
CA PHE A 32 6.78 -3.78 1.35
C PHE A 32 5.48 -4.24 2.02
N GLN A 33 4.84 -5.31 1.52
CA GLN A 33 3.62 -5.83 2.16
C GLN A 33 3.88 -6.41 3.56
N LYS A 34 5.05 -7.04 3.77
CA LYS A 34 5.46 -7.51 5.10
C LYS A 34 5.66 -6.34 6.07
N ALA A 35 6.33 -5.28 5.64
CA ALA A 35 6.52 -4.09 6.46
C ALA A 35 5.19 -3.46 6.86
N LEU A 36 4.24 -3.31 5.92
CA LEU A 36 2.91 -2.75 6.21
C LEU A 36 2.16 -3.53 7.30
N ARG A 37 2.26 -4.87 7.28
CA ARG A 37 1.67 -5.73 8.34
C ARG A 37 2.32 -5.58 9.70
N MET A 38 3.59 -5.20 9.75
CA MET A 38 4.30 -5.00 11.01
C MET A 38 3.95 -3.66 11.68
N VAL A 39 3.44 -2.68 10.92
CA VAL A 39 3.14 -1.33 11.44
C VAL A 39 1.88 -1.32 12.31
N ASP A 40 0.83 -2.05 11.92
CA ASP A 40 -0.48 -2.03 12.56
C ASP A 40 -1.15 -3.40 12.40
N GLU A 41 -1.61 -3.99 13.49
CA GLU A 41 -2.24 -5.33 13.51
C GLU A 41 -3.51 -5.40 12.65
N ASN A 42 -4.15 -4.25 12.39
CA ASN A 42 -5.35 -4.16 11.56
C ASN A 42 -5.03 -4.05 10.07
N VAL A 43 -3.76 -3.82 9.71
CA VAL A 43 -3.32 -3.70 8.32
C VAL A 43 -2.81 -5.05 7.84
N THR A 44 -3.49 -5.62 6.84
CA THR A 44 -3.13 -6.93 6.27
C THR A 44 -2.13 -6.83 5.12
N GLY A 45 -1.91 -5.63 4.58
CA GLY A 45 -0.94 -5.34 3.51
C GLY A 45 -1.26 -4.01 2.83
N PHE A 46 -0.98 -3.92 1.52
CA PHE A 46 -1.25 -2.73 0.72
C PHE A 46 -2.71 -2.70 0.23
N ASP A 47 -3.62 -2.50 1.18
CA ASP A 47 -5.08 -2.59 0.97
C ASP A 47 -5.68 -1.26 0.44
N PRO A 48 -6.33 -1.27 -0.75
CA PRO A 48 -6.94 -0.09 -1.35
C PRO A 48 -8.27 0.34 -0.70
N TYR A 49 -8.87 -0.47 0.18
CA TYR A 49 -10.19 -0.20 0.77
C TYR A 49 -10.13 0.49 2.13
N LEU A 50 -8.94 0.62 2.72
CA LEU A 50 -8.75 1.28 4.02
C LEU A 50 -8.98 2.80 3.99
N ARG A 51 -8.82 3.42 2.82
CA ARG A 51 -9.02 4.85 2.59
C ARG A 51 -9.70 5.09 1.24
N LYS A 52 -10.38 6.23 1.12
CA LYS A 52 -10.86 6.73 -0.17
C LYS A 52 -9.75 7.53 -0.85
N VAL A 53 -9.87 7.69 -2.16
CA VAL A 53 -8.98 8.58 -2.91
C VAL A 53 -9.19 10.02 -2.44
N ASP A 54 -8.07 10.69 -2.20
CA ASP A 54 -8.01 12.09 -1.81
C ASP A 54 -6.75 12.69 -2.43
N ASP A 55 -6.93 13.52 -3.46
CA ASP A 55 -5.82 14.16 -4.18
C ASP A 55 -5.02 15.13 -3.29
N GLU A 56 -5.62 15.68 -2.23
CA GLU A 56 -4.92 16.56 -1.28
C GLU A 56 -4.04 15.75 -0.33
N GLU A 57 -4.48 14.58 0.17
CA GLU A 57 -3.60 13.67 0.93
C GLU A 57 -2.49 13.07 0.04
N LEU A 58 -2.72 12.96 -1.28
CA LEU A 58 -1.67 12.57 -2.21
C LEU A 58 -0.62 13.68 -2.39
N LYS A 59 -0.99 14.95 -2.38
CA LYS A 59 -0.05 16.09 -2.46
C LYS A 59 0.65 16.36 -1.13
N GLU A 60 -0.13 16.43 -0.06
CA GLU A 60 0.33 16.73 1.30
C GLU A 60 0.47 15.42 2.09
N PRO A 61 1.71 14.94 2.30
CA PRO A 61 1.91 13.61 2.85
C PRO A 61 1.36 13.50 4.30
N THR A 62 0.69 12.39 4.57
CA THR A 62 0.17 11.98 5.88
C THR A 62 0.73 10.61 6.29
N ASP A 63 0.51 10.21 7.55
CA ASP A 63 0.84 8.86 8.04
C ASP A 63 0.03 7.75 7.35
N LYS A 64 -1.05 8.10 6.64
CA LYS A 64 -1.93 7.15 5.93
C LYS A 64 -1.90 7.31 4.40
N ARG A 65 -1.06 8.21 3.87
CA ARG A 65 -0.89 8.46 2.42
C ARG A 65 -0.73 7.19 1.60
N MET A 66 -0.02 6.20 2.13
CA MET A 66 0.25 4.94 1.43
C MET A 66 -1.04 4.18 1.06
N PHE A 67 -2.08 4.24 1.90
CA PHE A 67 -3.38 3.62 1.60
C PHE A 67 -4.22 4.46 0.62
N VAL A 68 -4.03 5.79 0.61
CA VAL A 68 -4.63 6.67 -0.41
C VAL A 68 -4.01 6.39 -1.78
N VAL A 69 -2.70 6.12 -1.85
CA VAL A 69 -2.03 5.67 -3.09
C VAL A 69 -2.60 4.32 -3.56
N ALA A 70 -2.82 3.38 -2.64
CA ALA A 70 -3.45 2.09 -2.96
C ALA A 70 -4.85 2.28 -3.57
N ALA A 71 -5.70 3.10 -2.93
CA ALA A 71 -7.02 3.45 -3.42
C ALA A 71 -6.97 4.11 -4.81
N ALA A 72 -6.06 5.06 -5.02
CA ALA A 72 -5.93 5.77 -6.28
C ALA A 72 -5.51 4.86 -7.44
N LEU A 73 -4.58 3.94 -7.17
CA LEU A 73 -4.21 2.89 -8.13
C LEU A 73 -5.40 1.98 -8.48
N LYS A 74 -6.24 1.65 -7.49
CA LYS A 74 -7.44 0.84 -7.69
C LYS A 74 -8.51 1.56 -8.52
N GLU A 75 -8.66 2.87 -8.33
CA GLU A 75 -9.54 3.73 -9.13
C GLU A 75 -8.99 4.04 -10.54
N GLY A 76 -7.80 3.52 -10.88
CA GLY A 76 -7.24 3.62 -12.22
C GLY A 76 -6.38 4.85 -12.48
N TYR A 77 -5.88 5.51 -11.42
CA TYR A 77 -4.89 6.58 -11.60
C TYR A 77 -3.63 6.05 -12.26
N THR A 78 -3.08 6.83 -13.20
CA THR A 78 -1.82 6.48 -13.85
C THR A 78 -0.64 6.71 -12.91
N VAL A 79 0.45 5.98 -13.14
CA VAL A 79 1.71 6.16 -12.43
C VAL A 79 2.23 7.58 -12.59
N ASP A 80 2.07 8.19 -13.77
CA ASP A 80 2.48 9.57 -14.01
C ASP A 80 1.66 10.58 -13.20
N LYS A 81 0.33 10.41 -13.13
CA LYS A 81 -0.52 11.27 -12.29
C LYS A 81 -0.10 11.16 -10.82
N LEU A 82 0.14 9.94 -10.34
CA LEU A 82 0.59 9.71 -8.96
C LEU A 82 1.97 10.28 -8.71
N TYR A 83 2.89 10.19 -9.67
CA TYR A 83 4.20 10.84 -9.58
C TYR A 83 4.05 12.36 -9.46
N GLU A 84 3.20 12.98 -10.27
CA GLU A 84 3.01 14.44 -10.21
C GLU A 84 2.43 14.91 -8.89
N LEU A 85 1.47 14.17 -8.33
CA LEU A 85 0.88 14.47 -7.03
C LEU A 85 1.86 14.18 -5.88
N THR A 86 2.56 13.05 -5.93
CA THR A 86 3.24 12.52 -4.74
C THR A 86 4.75 12.77 -4.70
N LYS A 87 5.36 12.92 -5.88
CA LYS A 87 6.81 12.88 -6.15
C LYS A 87 7.51 11.60 -5.68
N ILE A 88 6.75 10.53 -5.40
CA ILE A 88 7.30 9.18 -5.19
C ILE A 88 7.80 8.67 -6.53
N ASP A 89 9.02 8.15 -6.57
CA ASP A 89 9.62 7.67 -7.81
C ASP A 89 8.73 6.64 -8.54
N ARG A 90 8.67 6.77 -9.87
CA ARG A 90 7.83 5.94 -10.74
C ARG A 90 8.11 4.46 -10.58
N TRP A 91 9.35 4.07 -10.27
CA TRP A 91 9.71 2.68 -10.04
C TRP A 91 8.92 2.09 -8.87
N PHE A 92 8.82 2.80 -7.74
CA PHE A 92 8.04 2.34 -6.59
C PHE A 92 6.54 2.31 -6.90
N LEU A 93 6.03 3.35 -7.55
CA LEU A 93 4.61 3.42 -7.95
C LEU A 93 4.24 2.30 -8.91
N GLN A 94 5.12 1.91 -9.83
CA GLN A 94 4.92 0.78 -10.73
C GLN A 94 4.86 -0.55 -9.96
N LYS A 95 5.68 -0.70 -8.91
CA LYS A 95 5.65 -1.88 -8.03
C LYS A 95 4.39 -1.94 -7.18
N MET A 96 3.94 -0.80 -6.65
CA MET A 96 2.67 -0.70 -5.94
C MET A 96 1.48 -1.02 -6.86
N LYS A 97 1.51 -0.50 -8.10
CA LYS A 97 0.52 -0.83 -9.12
C LYS A 97 0.48 -2.33 -9.40
N HIS A 98 1.62 -2.99 -9.50
CA HIS A 98 1.70 -4.44 -9.70
C HIS A 98 0.99 -5.22 -8.58
N ILE A 99 1.08 -4.77 -7.32
CA ILE A 99 0.34 -5.37 -6.20
C ILE A 99 -1.18 -5.21 -6.42
N ILE A 100 -1.65 -4.00 -6.73
CA ILE A 100 -3.08 -3.71 -6.92
C ILE A 100 -3.67 -4.42 -8.15
N ASP A 101 -2.90 -4.49 -9.25
CA ASP A 101 -3.28 -5.23 -10.45
C ASP A 101 -3.46 -6.72 -10.12
N TYR A 102 -2.53 -7.29 -9.34
CA TYR A 102 -2.60 -8.69 -8.93
C TYR A 102 -3.77 -8.96 -7.98
N GLN A 103 -4.00 -8.06 -7.02
CA GLN A 103 -5.17 -8.13 -6.13
C GLN A 103 -6.47 -8.10 -6.93
N THR A 104 -6.60 -7.17 -7.88
CA THR A 104 -7.78 -7.05 -8.75
C THR A 104 -7.99 -8.29 -9.62
N LYS A 105 -6.90 -8.96 -10.02
CA LYS A 105 -6.98 -10.25 -10.72
C LYS A 105 -7.50 -11.36 -9.80
N LEU A 106 -7.04 -11.42 -8.54
CA LEU A 106 -7.48 -12.42 -7.58
C LEU A 106 -8.95 -12.23 -7.17
N GLU A 107 -9.38 -10.99 -6.94
CA GLU A 107 -10.78 -10.66 -6.59
C GLU A 107 -11.80 -11.07 -7.67
N LYS A 108 -11.37 -11.19 -8.93
CA LYS A 108 -12.22 -11.65 -10.04
C LYS A 108 -12.34 -13.17 -10.11
N LYS A 109 -11.56 -13.91 -9.32
CA LYS A 109 -11.57 -15.37 -9.30
C LYS A 109 -12.42 -15.87 -8.14
N ASP A 110 -13.17 -16.94 -8.40
CA ASP A 110 -13.82 -17.70 -7.34
C ASP A 110 -12.79 -18.52 -6.55
N GLN A 111 -13.06 -18.78 -5.27
CA GLN A 111 -12.16 -19.53 -4.39
C GLN A 111 -11.83 -20.93 -4.94
N HIS A 112 -12.78 -21.60 -5.58
CA HIS A 112 -12.57 -22.92 -6.19
C HIS A 112 -11.79 -22.87 -7.50
N SER A 113 -11.63 -21.68 -8.09
CA SER A 113 -10.88 -21.45 -9.33
C SER A 113 -9.43 -21.00 -9.10
N LEU A 114 -9.01 -20.83 -7.84
CA LEU A 114 -7.64 -20.47 -7.49
C LEU A 114 -6.69 -21.64 -7.73
N THR A 115 -5.75 -21.45 -8.65
CA THR A 115 -4.74 -22.47 -8.94
C THR A 115 -3.55 -22.34 -8.01
N TYR A 116 -2.78 -23.43 -7.85
CA TYR A 116 -1.48 -23.42 -7.18
C TYR A 116 -0.58 -22.27 -7.69
N THR A 117 -0.57 -22.03 -9.00
CA THR A 117 0.28 -21.00 -9.60
C THR A 117 -0.16 -19.58 -9.25
N ASP A 118 -1.46 -19.35 -9.06
CA ASP A 118 -1.98 -18.05 -8.63
C ASP A 118 -1.57 -17.76 -7.18
N LEU A 119 -1.70 -18.76 -6.31
CA LEU A 119 -1.32 -18.66 -4.90
C LEU A 119 0.19 -18.49 -4.76
N LEU A 120 1.01 -19.31 -5.44
CA LEU A 120 2.46 -19.19 -5.38
C LEU A 120 2.94 -17.79 -5.77
N LYS A 121 2.38 -17.23 -6.85
CA LYS A 121 2.69 -15.86 -7.28
C LYS A 121 2.21 -14.82 -6.28
N ALA A 122 1.02 -14.97 -5.68
CA ALA A 122 0.53 -14.08 -4.63
C ALA A 122 1.51 -14.06 -3.43
N LYS A 123 1.92 -15.23 -2.94
CA LYS A 123 2.86 -15.33 -1.81
C LYS A 123 4.22 -14.71 -2.15
N GLN A 124 4.72 -14.90 -3.36
CA GLN A 124 5.97 -14.27 -3.83
C GLN A 124 5.90 -12.74 -3.97
N ILE A 125 4.68 -12.17 -4.08
CA ILE A 125 4.44 -10.72 -4.08
C ILE A 125 4.19 -10.20 -2.64
N GLY A 126 4.12 -11.09 -1.65
CA GLY A 126 4.00 -10.73 -0.23
C GLY A 126 2.59 -10.73 0.33
N PHE A 127 1.60 -11.27 -0.39
CA PHE A 127 0.23 -11.39 0.12
C PHE A 127 0.18 -12.31 1.34
N SER A 128 -0.51 -11.86 2.39
CA SER A 128 -0.85 -12.69 3.55
C SER A 128 -2.05 -13.58 3.25
N ASP A 129 -2.27 -14.63 4.03
CA ASP A 129 -3.42 -15.53 3.81
C ASP A 129 -4.77 -14.88 4.17
N LYS A 130 -4.75 -13.76 4.88
CA LYS A 130 -5.95 -12.98 5.25
C LYS A 130 -6.39 -12.00 4.16
N GLN A 131 -5.49 -11.63 3.24
CA GLN A 131 -5.79 -10.79 2.07
C GLN A 131 -6.36 -11.65 0.95
#